data_AF-A0A418V1H5-F1
#
_entry.id   AF-A0A418V1H5-F1
#
_cell.length_a   1.000
_cell.length_b   1.000
_cell.length_c   1.000
_cell.angle_alpha   90.00
_cell.angle_beta   90.00
_cell.angle_gamma   90.00
#
_symmetry.space_group_name_H-M   'P 1'
#
loop_
_entity.id
_entity.type
_entity.pdbx_description
1 polymer ?
#
loop_
_entity_poly.entity_id
_entity_poly.type
_entity_poly.pdbx_seq_one_letter_code
_entity_poly.pdbx_strand_id
1 'polypeptide(L)'
;MTLRPEATATQALTYWQNGPFHLPQLLDPRLSRAAFSVKHDTAGEIHTAAVLDVKRGRTGAAKYPVRFPRPGSVLAPQALSRFEFPDALPGCPGYAHPVGAPIALLLGQGRAARRAELKINGKAAAVCLLTAQTFSGASAGDTRVGRSVLEAQGVAIALPRQPLPRAAQVHVLFQTDAGPVGWSFRTR
;
A
#
# COMPACT_ATOMS: atom_id res chain seq x y z
N MET A 1 -10.02 -15.28 -3.88
CA MET A 1 -8.59 -15.63 -3.98
C MET A 1 -8.44 -17.05 -3.49
N THR A 2 -8.34 -18.02 -4.40
CA THR A 2 -7.96 -19.39 -4.05
C THR A 2 -6.49 -19.34 -3.65
N LEU A 3 -6.24 -19.26 -2.34
CA LEU A 3 -4.91 -19.47 -1.81
C LEU A 3 -4.56 -20.92 -2.14
N ARG A 4 -3.55 -21.09 -3.00
CA ARG A 4 -3.03 -22.39 -3.40
C ARG A 4 -2.71 -23.22 -2.14
N PRO A 5 -2.69 -24.56 -2.24
CA PRO A 5 -2.32 -25.45 -1.13
C PRO A 5 -1.03 -25.10 -0.39
N GLU A 6 -0.16 -24.29 -1.01
CA GLU A 6 1.17 -23.94 -0.51
C GLU A 6 1.31 -22.45 -0.14
N ALA A 7 0.20 -21.73 0.03
CA ALA A 7 0.26 -20.32 0.37
C ALA A 7 0.89 -20.11 1.77
N THR A 8 2.11 -19.60 1.82
CA THR A 8 2.83 -19.34 3.07
C THR A 8 2.31 -18.11 3.79
N ALA A 9 2.57 -18.03 5.10
CA ALA A 9 2.35 -16.81 5.89
C ALA A 9 2.96 -15.55 5.22
N THR A 10 4.16 -15.70 4.66
CA THR A 10 4.87 -14.63 3.94
C THR A 10 4.11 -14.18 2.70
N GLN A 11 3.49 -15.10 1.95
CA GLN A 11 2.71 -14.74 0.77
C GLN A 11 1.43 -13.99 1.15
N ALA A 12 0.75 -14.37 2.24
CA ALA A 12 -0.40 -13.63 2.75
C ALA A 12 -0.02 -12.20 3.20
N LEU A 13 1.07 -12.05 3.96
CA LEU A 13 1.58 -10.75 4.37
C LEU A 13 2.03 -9.90 3.18
N THR A 14 2.67 -10.51 2.18
CA THR A 14 3.08 -9.82 0.94
C THR A 14 1.87 -9.32 0.17
N TYR A 15 0.78 -10.09 0.11
CA TYR A 15 -0.48 -9.64 -0.50
C TYR A 15 -1.02 -8.38 0.19
N TRP A 16 -1.15 -8.37 1.52
CA TRP A 16 -1.66 -7.19 2.21
C TRP A 16 -0.69 -6.00 2.18
N GLN A 17 0.62 -6.24 2.25
CA GLN A 17 1.63 -5.20 2.15
C GLN A 17 1.63 -4.53 0.76
N ASN A 18 1.40 -5.30 -0.29
CA ASN A 18 1.39 -4.77 -1.65
C ASN A 18 -0.01 -4.30 -2.11
N GLY A 19 -1.00 -4.35 -1.21
CA GLY A 19 -2.36 -3.86 -1.43
C GLY A 19 -2.52 -2.40 -1.00
N PRO A 20 -2.93 -1.46 -1.88
CA PRO A 20 -3.06 -0.05 -1.54
C PRO A 20 -4.05 0.28 -0.41
N PHE A 21 -5.01 -0.61 -0.13
CA PHE A 21 -6.05 -0.41 0.88
C PHE A 21 -5.82 -1.24 2.14
N HIS A 22 -5.12 -2.37 2.04
CA HIS A 22 -4.64 -3.10 3.21
C HIS A 22 -3.40 -2.44 3.82
N LEU A 23 -2.40 -2.02 3.01
CA LEU A 23 -1.12 -1.49 3.49
C LEU A 23 -1.27 -0.40 4.57
N PRO A 24 -2.13 0.63 4.45
CA PRO A 24 -2.26 1.66 5.49
C PRO A 24 -2.66 1.11 6.86
N GLN A 25 -3.42 0.01 6.88
CA GLN A 25 -3.86 -0.63 8.11
C GLN A 25 -2.70 -1.33 8.83
N LEU A 26 -1.75 -1.90 8.08
CA LEU A 26 -0.53 -2.50 8.60
C LEU A 26 0.45 -1.43 9.10
N LEU A 27 0.42 -0.24 8.49
CA LEU A 27 1.29 0.89 8.83
C LEU A 27 0.69 1.83 9.88
N ASP A 28 -0.46 1.52 10.46
CA ASP A 28 -1.09 2.43 11.41
C ASP A 28 -0.18 2.69 12.61
N PRO A 29 0.24 3.94 12.87
CA PRO A 29 1.17 4.23 13.96
C PRO A 29 0.57 3.96 15.34
N ARG A 30 -0.75 3.77 15.45
CA ARG A 30 -1.44 3.35 16.68
C ARG A 30 -1.37 1.85 16.89
N LEU A 31 -0.98 1.07 15.87
CA LEU A 31 -0.91 -0.39 15.94
C LEU A 31 0.23 -0.80 16.88
N SER A 32 -0.14 -1.33 18.04
CA SER A 32 0.80 -1.84 19.05
C SER A 32 0.86 -3.36 19.08
N ARG A 33 -0.18 -4.02 18.57
CA ARG A 33 -0.36 -5.47 18.57
C ARG A 33 -1.08 -5.88 17.30
N ALA A 34 -0.77 -7.06 16.79
CA ALA A 34 -1.52 -7.70 15.71
C ALA A 34 -1.71 -9.17 16.04
N ALA A 35 -2.79 -9.77 15.56
CA ALA A 35 -2.99 -11.22 15.62
C ALA A 35 -2.97 -11.78 14.20
N PHE A 36 -2.27 -12.88 13.99
CA PHE A 36 -2.14 -13.51 12.70
C PHE A 36 -2.28 -15.03 12.84
N SER A 37 -3.04 -15.64 11.95
CA SER A 37 -3.20 -17.10 11.90
C SER A 37 -3.27 -17.55 10.45
N VAL A 38 -2.65 -18.71 10.18
CA VAL A 38 -2.78 -19.42 8.91
C VAL A 38 -3.31 -20.82 9.21
N LYS A 39 -4.33 -21.24 8.47
CA LYS A 39 -4.83 -22.60 8.50
C LYS A 39 -4.70 -23.21 7.11
N HIS A 40 -4.22 -24.44 7.04
CA HIS A 40 -4.22 -25.25 5.85
C HIS A 40 -5.30 -26.32 5.97
N ASP A 41 -5.99 -26.59 4.87
CA ASP A 41 -6.98 -27.65 4.77
C ASP A 41 -6.78 -28.36 3.43
N THR A 42 -6.85 -29.68 3.42
CA THR A 42 -6.74 -30.46 2.18
C THR A 42 -8.10 -30.75 1.56
N ALA A 43 -9.20 -30.40 2.25
CA ALA A 43 -10.56 -30.57 1.77
C ALA A 43 -11.15 -29.25 1.23
N GLY A 44 -11.88 -29.35 0.11
CA GLY A 44 -12.57 -28.22 -0.53
C GLY A 44 -11.67 -27.35 -1.44
N GLU A 45 -12.25 -26.32 -2.06
CA GLU A 45 -11.56 -25.48 -3.07
C GLU A 45 -10.51 -24.53 -2.48
N ILE A 46 -10.59 -24.20 -1.18
CA ILE A 46 -9.67 -23.27 -0.51
C ILE A 46 -8.77 -24.06 0.43
N HIS A 47 -7.52 -24.24 0.02
CA HIS A 47 -6.60 -25.10 0.76
C HIS A 47 -5.78 -24.36 1.82
N THR A 48 -5.83 -23.02 1.82
CA THR A 48 -5.16 -22.20 2.82
C THR A 48 -6.02 -20.97 3.11
N ALA A 49 -6.11 -20.59 4.38
CA ALA A 49 -6.73 -19.34 4.81
C ALA A 49 -5.78 -18.62 5.77
N ALA A 50 -5.54 -17.35 5.50
CA ALA A 50 -4.78 -16.48 6.39
C ALA A 50 -5.68 -15.36 6.92
N VAL A 51 -5.62 -15.12 8.22
CA VAL A 51 -6.39 -14.06 8.89
C VAL A 51 -5.41 -13.15 9.61
N LEU A 52 -5.56 -11.85 9.40
CA LEU A 52 -4.81 -10.81 10.08
C LEU A 52 -5.79 -9.84 10.75
N ASP A 53 -5.59 -9.63 12.04
CA ASP A 53 -6.30 -8.60 12.79
C ASP A 53 -5.34 -7.52 13.26
N VAL A 54 -5.47 -6.37 12.61
CA VAL A 54 -4.80 -5.10 12.95
C VAL A 54 -5.77 -4.08 13.55
N LYS A 55 -7.05 -4.43 13.71
CA LYS A 55 -8.06 -3.48 14.20
C LYS A 55 -8.03 -3.37 15.72
N ARG A 56 -8.06 -4.51 16.42
CA ARG A 56 -8.13 -4.53 17.90
C ARG A 56 -6.85 -4.02 18.58
N GLY A 57 -5.71 -4.06 17.89
CA GLY A 57 -4.42 -3.64 18.45
C GLY A 57 -4.04 -2.17 18.27
N ARG A 58 -4.93 -1.35 17.69
CA ARG A 58 -4.76 0.10 17.48
C ARG A 58 -4.97 0.91 18.78
N THR A 59 -4.15 0.66 19.80
CA THR A 59 -4.26 1.26 21.14
C THR A 59 -3.11 2.21 21.50
N GLY A 60 -2.10 2.33 20.63
CA GLY A 60 -0.93 3.19 20.86
C GLY A 60 -1.15 4.66 20.48
N ALA A 61 -0.18 5.49 20.83
CA ALA A 61 -0.14 6.89 20.39
C ALA A 61 0.27 6.98 18.90
N ALA A 62 -0.42 7.82 18.13
CA ALA A 62 -0.09 8.04 16.73
C ALA A 62 1.06 9.05 16.58
N LYS A 63 2.01 8.75 15.67
CA LYS A 63 3.03 9.69 15.20
C LYS A 63 2.99 9.73 13.68
N TYR A 64 2.77 10.92 13.14
CA TYR A 64 2.71 11.20 11.70
C TYR A 64 3.81 12.21 11.30
N PRO A 65 4.28 12.20 10.04
CA PRO A 65 3.88 11.28 8.98
C PRO A 65 4.53 9.89 9.09
N VAL A 66 3.82 8.84 8.68
CA VAL A 66 4.41 7.50 8.48
C VAL A 66 4.79 7.35 7.01
N ARG A 67 6.02 6.92 6.75
CA ARG A 67 6.58 6.76 5.39
C ARG A 67 6.85 5.28 5.12
N PHE A 68 6.33 4.79 4.01
CA PHE A 68 6.61 3.45 3.52
C PHE A 68 6.98 3.47 2.03
N PRO A 69 8.08 2.83 1.62
CA PRO A 69 9.08 2.19 2.48
C PRO A 69 9.76 3.14 3.45
N ARG A 70 10.29 2.61 4.56
CA ARG A 70 10.98 3.42 5.58
C ARG A 70 12.17 4.16 4.95
N PRO A 71 12.44 5.42 5.31
CA PRO A 71 13.63 6.14 4.87
C PRO A 71 14.92 5.34 5.12
N GLY A 72 15.78 5.24 4.09
CA GLY A 72 17.04 4.51 4.13
C GLY A 72 16.92 2.98 4.11
N SER A 73 15.71 2.43 4.00
CA SER A 73 15.51 0.97 3.92
C SER A 73 15.93 0.39 2.57
N VAL A 74 16.11 -0.93 2.55
CA VAL A 74 16.32 -1.74 1.35
C VAL A 74 15.22 -2.81 1.29
N LEU A 75 14.52 -2.92 0.17
CA LEU A 75 13.46 -3.93 -0.04
C LEU A 75 13.63 -4.71 -1.34
N ALA A 76 13.08 -5.92 -1.39
CA ALA A 76 12.88 -6.58 -2.68
C ALA A 76 11.84 -5.79 -3.49
N PRO A 77 12.07 -5.54 -4.79
CA PRO A 77 11.04 -4.97 -5.63
C PRO A 77 9.86 -5.95 -5.73
N GLN A 78 8.65 -5.39 -5.63
CA GLN A 78 7.40 -6.13 -5.62
C GLN A 78 6.42 -5.50 -6.61
N ALA A 79 5.44 -6.30 -7.03
CA ALA A 79 4.31 -5.82 -7.83
C ALA A 79 3.10 -5.53 -6.93
N LEU A 80 2.22 -4.66 -7.41
CA LEU A 80 0.88 -4.45 -6.87
C LEU A 80 0.16 -5.79 -6.72
N SER A 81 -0.45 -6.01 -5.55
CA SER A 81 -1.26 -7.20 -5.30
C SER A 81 -2.37 -7.35 -6.33
N ARG A 82 -2.49 -8.56 -6.89
CA ARG A 82 -3.65 -8.91 -7.70
C ARG A 82 -4.79 -9.25 -6.75
N PHE A 83 -6.01 -8.83 -7.08
CA PHE A 83 -7.22 -9.11 -6.29
C PHE A 83 -7.28 -8.38 -4.93
N GLU A 84 -6.62 -7.24 -4.79
CA GLU A 84 -6.95 -6.29 -3.71
C GLU A 84 -8.43 -5.88 -3.82
N PHE A 85 -9.10 -5.69 -2.68
CA PHE A 85 -10.40 -5.04 -2.65
C PHE A 85 -10.36 -3.79 -1.76
N PRO A 86 -10.80 -2.62 -2.25
CA PRO A 86 -11.14 -2.33 -3.65
C PRO A 86 -9.97 -2.50 -4.64
N ASP A 87 -10.25 -2.58 -5.94
CA ASP A 87 -9.19 -2.47 -6.95
C ASP A 87 -8.71 -1.02 -7.05
N ALA A 88 -7.40 -0.83 -7.05
CA ALA A 88 -6.76 0.47 -7.16
C ALA A 88 -6.60 0.96 -8.60
N LEU A 89 -6.55 0.04 -9.59
CA LEU A 89 -6.26 0.40 -10.98
C LEU A 89 -7.29 1.31 -11.65
N PRO A 90 -8.61 1.21 -11.39
CA PRO A 90 -9.57 2.19 -11.88
C PRO A 90 -9.24 3.63 -11.46
N GLY A 91 -8.55 3.82 -10.32
CA GLY A 91 -8.09 5.12 -9.84
C GLY A 91 -6.85 5.65 -10.54
N CYS A 92 -6.24 4.87 -11.44
CA CYS A 92 -5.02 5.20 -12.17
C CYS A 92 -5.21 5.00 -13.68
N PRO A 93 -5.80 5.98 -14.39
CA PRO A 93 -6.12 5.85 -15.81
C PRO A 93 -4.95 5.36 -16.67
N GLY A 94 -5.25 4.38 -17.50
CA GLY A 94 -4.32 3.72 -18.39
C GLY A 94 -3.40 2.70 -17.71
N TYR A 95 -3.34 2.56 -16.38
CA TYR A 95 -2.50 1.56 -15.71
C TYR A 95 -3.04 0.14 -15.99
N ALA A 96 -2.15 -0.80 -16.21
CA ALA A 96 -2.45 -2.22 -16.35
C ALA A 96 -1.30 -3.02 -15.71
N HIS A 97 -1.62 -4.20 -15.17
CA HIS A 97 -0.58 -5.07 -14.59
C HIS A 97 0.48 -5.46 -15.64
N PRO A 98 1.76 -5.60 -15.25
CA PRO A 98 2.28 -5.40 -13.89
C PRO A 98 2.43 -3.92 -13.52
N VAL A 99 2.09 -3.60 -12.28
CA VAL A 99 2.23 -2.27 -11.65
C VAL A 99 3.10 -2.43 -10.41
N GLY A 100 3.87 -1.40 -10.03
CA GLY A 100 4.73 -1.50 -8.85
C GLY A 100 3.95 -1.52 -7.55
N ALA A 101 4.55 -2.11 -6.51
CA ALA A 101 3.98 -2.09 -5.17
C ALA A 101 3.79 -0.64 -4.66
N PRO A 102 2.77 -0.40 -3.81
CA PRO A 102 2.46 0.93 -3.29
C PRO A 102 3.60 1.51 -2.43
N ILE A 103 3.84 2.80 -2.63
CA ILE A 103 4.64 3.65 -1.75
C ILE A 103 3.64 4.54 -1.00
N ALA A 104 3.65 4.52 0.32
CA ALA A 104 2.62 5.16 1.14
C ALA A 104 3.18 6.28 2.02
N LEU A 105 2.37 7.32 2.16
CA LEU A 105 2.53 8.39 3.13
C LEU A 105 1.23 8.52 3.93
N LEU A 106 1.28 8.27 5.23
CA LEU A 106 0.14 8.51 6.12
C LEU A 106 0.37 9.85 6.82
N LEU A 107 -0.54 10.80 6.63
CA LEU A 107 -0.40 12.18 7.14
C LEU A 107 -1.17 12.43 8.45
N GLY A 108 -2.08 11.52 8.81
CA GLY A 108 -3.10 11.74 9.82
C GLY A 108 -4.39 12.26 9.19
N GLN A 109 -5.52 12.00 9.85
CA GLN A 109 -6.85 12.36 9.37
C GLN A 109 -6.96 13.87 9.04
N GLY A 110 -7.72 14.21 7.97
CA GLY A 110 -7.93 15.59 7.55
C GLY A 110 -6.75 16.24 6.82
N ARG A 111 -5.69 15.48 6.52
CA ARG A 111 -4.54 15.92 5.72
C ARG A 111 -4.45 15.14 4.43
N ALA A 112 -4.06 15.81 3.36
CA ALA A 112 -3.92 15.19 2.04
C ALA A 112 -2.60 15.57 1.35
N ALA A 113 -2.16 14.69 0.44
CA ALA A 113 -1.16 15.03 -0.57
C ALA A 113 -1.87 15.42 -1.86
N ARG A 114 -1.34 16.42 -2.57
CA ARG A 114 -1.88 16.91 -3.84
C ARG A 114 -1.15 16.33 -5.04
N ARG A 115 0.13 15.98 -4.88
CA ARG A 115 0.98 15.41 -5.92
C ARG A 115 1.97 14.41 -5.34
N ALA A 116 2.35 13.43 -6.15
CA ALA A 116 3.45 12.52 -5.89
C ALA A 116 4.42 12.54 -7.06
N GLU A 117 5.70 12.45 -6.76
CA GLU A 117 6.80 12.36 -7.72
C GLU A 117 7.71 11.20 -7.33
N LEU A 118 8.24 10.53 -8.34
CA LEU A 118 9.13 9.40 -8.18
C LEU A 118 10.36 9.60 -9.07
N LYS A 119 11.56 9.47 -8.50
CA LYS A 119 12.81 9.36 -9.28
C LYS A 119 13.47 8.03 -8.99
N ILE A 120 13.86 7.32 -10.04
CA ILE A 120 14.57 6.05 -9.98
C ILE A 120 15.94 6.27 -10.61
N ASN A 121 17.01 6.09 -9.82
CA ASN A 121 18.39 6.37 -10.23
C ASN A 121 18.55 7.79 -10.84
N GLY A 122 17.92 8.78 -10.22
CA GLY A 122 17.93 10.18 -10.66
C GLY A 122 16.96 10.51 -11.81
N LYS A 123 16.39 9.53 -12.50
CA LYS A 123 15.45 9.74 -13.62
C LYS A 123 14.01 9.78 -13.14
N ALA A 124 13.21 10.73 -13.63
CA ALA A 124 11.78 10.77 -13.35
C ALA A 124 11.08 9.48 -13.83
N ALA A 125 10.17 8.96 -13.01
CA ALA A 125 9.39 7.76 -13.29
C ALA A 125 7.90 8.06 -13.15
N ALA A 126 7.08 7.43 -13.99
CA ALA A 126 5.64 7.59 -13.95
C ALA A 126 5.05 7.01 -12.65
N VAL A 127 4.22 7.80 -11.98
CA VAL A 127 3.57 7.47 -10.72
C VAL A 127 2.15 8.00 -10.71
N CYS A 128 1.22 7.21 -10.17
CA CYS A 128 -0.17 7.60 -9.95
C CYS A 128 -0.37 7.89 -8.46
N LEU A 129 -1.06 8.99 -8.14
CA LEU A 129 -1.40 9.34 -6.76
C LEU A 129 -2.85 8.93 -6.46
N LEU A 130 -3.03 8.11 -5.43
CA LEU A 130 -4.33 7.81 -4.86
C LEU A 130 -4.48 8.50 -3.50
N THR A 131 -5.59 9.21 -3.33
CA THR A 131 -6.01 9.85 -2.07
C THR A 131 -7.51 9.66 -1.88
N ALA A 132 -8.03 9.97 -0.69
CA ALA A 132 -9.47 9.97 -0.45
C ALA A 132 -10.22 10.96 -1.36
N GLN A 133 -9.57 12.03 -1.80
CA GLN A 133 -10.17 13.07 -2.64
C GLN A 133 -10.20 12.66 -4.13
N THR A 134 -9.19 11.92 -4.59
CA THR A 134 -8.99 11.61 -6.02
C THR A 134 -9.35 10.18 -6.41
N PHE A 135 -9.39 9.23 -5.47
CA PHE A 135 -9.64 7.83 -5.81
C PHE A 135 -11.04 7.65 -6.42
N SER A 136 -11.11 6.89 -7.52
CA SER A 136 -12.34 6.39 -8.12
C SER A 136 -12.16 4.90 -8.36
N GLY A 137 -13.04 4.08 -7.82
CA GLY A 137 -13.05 2.63 -8.03
C GLY A 137 -13.88 2.24 -9.27
N ALA A 138 -14.04 0.93 -9.49
CA ALA A 138 -14.87 0.40 -10.58
C ALA A 138 -16.38 0.67 -10.39
N SER A 139 -16.79 0.96 -9.15
CA SER A 139 -18.18 1.26 -8.79
C SER A 139 -18.23 2.39 -7.74
N ALA A 140 -19.44 2.94 -7.52
CA ALA A 140 -19.67 3.88 -6.42
C ALA A 140 -19.42 3.24 -5.04
N GLY A 141 -19.66 1.93 -4.90
CA GLY A 141 -19.37 1.15 -3.69
C GLY A 141 -17.87 1.06 -3.42
N ASP A 142 -17.12 0.65 -4.44
CA ASP A 142 -15.66 0.53 -4.40
C ASP A 142 -15.02 1.88 -4.07
N THR A 143 -15.51 2.94 -4.74
CA THR A 143 -15.07 4.32 -4.50
C THR A 143 -15.28 4.72 -3.05
N ARG A 144 -16.48 4.50 -2.51
CA ARG A 144 -16.79 4.83 -1.11
C ARG A 144 -15.90 4.06 -0.14
N VAL A 145 -15.72 2.76 -0.33
CA VAL A 145 -14.86 1.92 0.53
C VAL A 145 -13.41 2.39 0.46
N GLY A 146 -12.85 2.53 -0.74
CA GLY A 146 -11.44 2.91 -0.91
C GLY A 146 -11.16 4.29 -0.35
N ARG A 147 -12.04 5.27 -0.60
CA ARG A 147 -11.92 6.61 0.00
C ARG A 147 -12.01 6.57 1.53
N SER A 148 -12.88 5.74 2.12
CA SER A 148 -12.98 5.62 3.58
C SER A 148 -11.69 5.10 4.22
N VAL A 149 -11.03 4.13 3.57
CA VAL A 149 -9.73 3.60 4.00
C VAL A 149 -8.65 4.67 3.92
N LEU A 150 -8.58 5.38 2.78
CA LEU A 150 -7.58 6.43 2.57
C LEU A 150 -7.79 7.61 3.53
N GLU A 151 -9.04 8.00 3.81
CA GLU A 151 -9.38 9.13 4.68
C GLU A 151 -9.04 8.82 6.15
N ALA A 152 -9.23 7.58 6.60
CA ALA A 152 -9.07 7.18 8.00
C ALA A 152 -7.71 7.54 8.62
N GLN A 153 -6.67 7.73 7.78
CA GLN A 153 -5.32 8.10 8.23
C GLN A 153 -4.66 9.17 7.34
N GLY A 154 -5.43 9.88 6.50
CA GLY A 154 -4.89 10.84 5.53
C GLY A 154 -3.83 10.21 4.63
N VAL A 155 -4.19 9.08 4.02
CA VAL A 155 -3.28 8.25 3.22
C VAL A 155 -3.12 8.84 1.83
N ALA A 156 -1.87 8.96 1.41
CA ALA A 156 -1.48 9.16 0.03
C ALA A 156 -0.68 7.94 -0.45
N ILE A 157 -1.16 7.28 -1.50
CA ILE A 157 -0.46 6.17 -2.15
C ILE A 157 0.12 6.66 -3.48
N ALA A 158 1.44 6.57 -3.61
CA ALA A 158 2.15 6.67 -4.86
C ALA A 158 2.28 5.26 -5.46
N LEU A 159 1.62 5.03 -6.59
CA LEU A 159 1.63 3.76 -7.31
C LEU A 159 2.53 3.86 -8.54
N PRO A 160 3.74 3.27 -8.54
CA PRO A 160 4.65 3.31 -9.68
C PRO A 160 4.05 2.56 -10.88
N ARG A 161 4.16 3.12 -12.09
CA ARG A 161 3.59 2.52 -13.31
C ARG A 161 4.09 1.11 -13.60
N GLN A 162 5.31 0.80 -13.19
CA GLN A 162 5.96 -0.51 -13.34
C GLN A 162 6.57 -0.92 -12.01
N PRO A 163 6.75 -2.23 -11.74
CA PRO A 163 7.58 -2.69 -10.63
C PRO A 163 8.95 -2.00 -10.62
N LEU A 164 9.39 -1.63 -9.43
CA LEU A 164 10.69 -0.97 -9.27
C LEU A 164 11.80 -1.92 -9.77
N PRO A 165 12.83 -1.42 -10.46
CA PRO A 165 13.97 -2.24 -10.84
C PRO A 165 14.74 -2.71 -9.61
N ARG A 166 15.53 -3.78 -9.75
CA ARG A 166 16.50 -4.22 -8.72
C ARG A 166 17.65 -3.22 -8.61
N ALA A 167 18.35 -3.26 -7.47
CA ALA A 167 19.54 -2.44 -7.20
C ALA A 167 19.36 -0.94 -7.52
N ALA A 168 18.16 -0.41 -7.29
CA ALA A 168 17.80 0.96 -7.64
C ALA A 168 17.76 1.87 -6.43
N GLN A 169 18.20 3.11 -6.61
CA GLN A 169 17.96 4.20 -5.67
C GLN A 169 16.64 4.88 -6.03
N VAL A 170 15.71 4.92 -5.08
CA VAL A 170 14.38 5.49 -5.28
C VAL A 170 14.22 6.71 -4.39
N HIS A 171 13.88 7.83 -5.01
CA HIS A 171 13.52 9.07 -4.32
C HIS A 171 12.03 9.32 -4.51
N VAL A 172 11.35 9.58 -3.40
CA VAL A 172 9.91 9.83 -3.34
C VAL A 172 9.72 11.25 -2.84
N LEU A 173 8.77 11.97 -3.44
CA LEU A 173 8.35 13.27 -2.97
C LEU A 173 6.83 13.37 -3.05
N PHE A 174 6.20 13.70 -1.93
CA PHE A 174 4.79 14.10 -1.88
C PHE A 174 4.70 15.59 -1.61
N GLN A 175 3.86 16.28 -2.36
CA GLN A 175 3.48 17.66 -2.08
C GLN A 175 2.23 17.64 -1.22
N THR A 176 2.32 18.10 0.02
CA THR A 176 1.20 18.11 0.99
C THR A 176 0.78 19.53 1.31
N ASP A 177 -0.37 19.70 1.96
CA ASP A 177 -0.85 21.00 2.42
C ASP A 177 0.10 21.67 3.44
N ALA A 178 0.87 20.86 4.18
CA ALA A 178 1.86 21.33 5.17
C ALA A 178 3.29 21.47 4.60
N GLY A 179 3.44 21.33 3.28
CA GLY A 179 4.73 21.38 2.59
C GLY A 179 5.19 20.03 2.03
N PRO A 180 6.35 20.00 1.36
CA PRO A 180 6.88 18.79 0.75
C PRO A 180 7.35 17.77 1.79
N VAL A 181 7.05 16.48 1.56
CA VAL A 181 7.59 15.36 2.32
C VAL A 181 8.32 14.42 1.37
N GLY A 182 9.66 14.39 1.47
CA GLY A 182 10.50 13.55 0.62
C GLY A 182 11.40 12.61 1.41
N TRP A 183 11.72 11.47 0.82
CA TRP A 183 12.70 10.52 1.36
C TRP A 183 13.24 9.60 0.26
N SER A 184 14.24 8.80 0.63
CA SER A 184 14.85 7.82 -0.27
C SER A 184 14.88 6.44 0.35
N PHE A 185 14.85 5.41 -0.50
CA PHE A 185 15.09 4.01 -0.15
C PHE A 185 15.80 3.30 -1.32
N ARG A 186 16.17 2.03 -1.13
CA ARG A 186 16.80 1.21 -2.17
C ARG A 186 16.04 -0.08 -2.44
N THR A 187 16.22 -0.63 -3.62
CA THR A 187 15.84 -2.02 -3.92
C THR A 187 17.07 -2.92 -3.93
N ARG A 188 16.90 -4.18 -3.51
CA ARG A 188 17.92 -5.24 -3.64
C ARG A 188 17.75 -6.05 -4.92
#